data_AF-A0A9D2B679-F1
#
_entry.id   AF-A0A9D2B679-F1
#
_cell.length_a   1.000
_cell.length_b   1.000
_cell.length_c   1.000
_cell.angle_alpha   90.00
_cell.angle_beta   90.00
_cell.angle_gamma   90.00
#
_symmetry.space_group_name_H-M   'P 1'
#
loop_
_entity.id
_entity.type
_entity.pdbx_description
1 polymer ?
#
loop_
_entity_poly.entity_id
_entity_poly.type
_entity_poly.pdbx_seq_one_letter_code
_entity_poly.pdbx_strand_id
1 'polypeptide(L)' 'VPEMVEFWQGQPSRLHDRIRYELRDGAWRTFRLAP' A
#
# COMPACT_ATOMS: atom_id res chain seq x y z
N VAL A 1 8.25 8.53 -13.12
CA VAL A 1 8.32 7.51 -12.05
C VAL A 1 7.13 7.73 -11.14
N PRO A 2 6.37 6.71 -10.71
CA PRO A 2 5.23 6.92 -9.83
C PRO A 2 5.68 7.44 -8.46
N GLU A 3 4.94 8.40 -7.91
CA GLU A 3 5.16 8.92 -6.54
C GLU A 3 4.47 8.04 -5.48
N MET A 4 3.56 7.17 -5.93
CA MET A 4 2.70 6.35 -5.08
C MET A 4 2.30 5.05 -5.77
N VAL A 5 2.27 3.94 -5.02
CA VAL A 5 1.76 2.64 -5.45
C VAL A 5 0.93 2.03 -4.32
N GLU A 6 -0.26 1.50 -4.59
CA GLU A 6 -1.09 0.80 -3.59
C GLU A 6 -1.39 -0.63 -4.05
N PHE A 7 -1.09 -1.59 -3.18
CA PHE A 7 -1.34 -3.01 -3.38
C PHE A 7 -2.54 -3.46 -2.56
N TRP A 8 -3.38 -4.27 -3.18
CA TRP A 8 -4.59 -4.82 -2.60
C TRP A 8 -4.50 -6.34 -2.67
N GLN A 9 -4.46 -6.99 -1.51
CA GLN A 9 -4.52 -8.44 -1.43
C GLN A 9 -5.85 -8.85 -0.80
N GLY A 10 -6.68 -9.56 -1.57
CA GLY A 10 -7.92 -10.12 -1.05
C GLY A 10 -7.66 -11.32 -0.14
N GLN A 11 -8.38 -11.38 0.99
CA GLN A 11 -8.48 -12.59 1.81
C GLN A 11 -9.89 -13.22 1.69
N PRO A 12 -10.06 -14.53 1.99
CA PRO A 12 -11.36 -15.19 1.93
C PRO A 12 -12.44 -14.54 2.79
N SER A 13 -12.05 -13.82 3.84
CA SER A 13 -12.92 -13.10 4.78
C SER A 13 -13.49 -11.78 4.24
N ARG A 14 -13.21 -11.39 2.97
CA ARG A 14 -13.52 -10.06 2.39
C ARG A 14 -12.84 -8.87 3.09
N LEU A 15 -11.93 -9.14 4.02
CA LEU A 15 -11.02 -8.14 4.56
C LEU A 15 -9.81 -8.06 3.64
N HIS A 16 -9.59 -6.89 3.05
CA HIS A 16 -8.47 -6.66 2.16
C HIS A 16 -7.27 -6.13 2.95
N ASP A 17 -6.12 -6.74 2.76
CA ASP A 17 -4.86 -6.11 3.15
C ASP A 17 -4.53 -5.03 2.14
N ARG A 18 -4.32 -3.81 2.63
CA ARG A 18 -3.95 -2.65 1.85
C ARG A 18 -2.56 -2.19 2.25
N ILE A 19 -1.64 -2.20 1.29
CA ILE A 19 -0.27 -1.74 1.49
C ILE A 19 -0.01 -0.62 0.50
N ARG A 20 0.36 0.54 1.01
CA ARG A 20 0.73 1.70 0.22
C ARG A 20 2.22 1.95 0.31
N TYR A 21 2.84 2.23 -0.82
CA TYR A 21 4.18 2.76 -0.96
C TYR A 21 4.10 4.21 -1.42
N GLU A 22 4.83 5.11 -0.76
CA GLU A 22 4.97 6.50 -1.17
C GLU A 22 6.46 6.84 -1.28
N LEU A 23 6.83 7.51 -2.38
CA LEU A 23 8.18 8.02 -2.57
C LEU A 23 8.27 9.38 -1.87
N ARG A 24 9.08 9.47 -0.81
CA ARG A 24 9.33 10.71 -0.06
C ARG A 24 10.83 10.91 0.09
N ASP A 25 11.32 12.08 -0.29
CA ASP A 25 12.74 12.44 -0.20
C ASP A 25 13.68 11.42 -0.90
N GLY A 26 13.22 10.84 -2.01
CA GLY A 26 13.96 9.82 -2.76
C GLY A 26 13.95 8.42 -2.12
N ALA A 27 13.24 8.24 -1.01
CA ALA A 27 13.11 6.96 -0.32
C ALA A 27 11.64 6.46 -0.32
N TRP A 28 11.45 5.16 -0.50
CA TRP A 28 10.12 4.56 -0.39
C TRP A 28 9.75 4.34 1.07
N ARG A 29 8.56 4.83 1.45
CA ARG A 29 7.94 4.56 2.75
C ARG A 29 6.73 3.65 2.57
N THR A 30 6.55 2.71 3.50
CA THR A 30 5.46 1.73 3.46
C THR A 30 4.44 2.01 4.54
N PHE A 31 3.16 1.93 4.18
CA PHE A 31 2.02 2.15 5.06
C PHE A 31 1.04 1.00 4.93
N ARG A 32 0.60 0.44 6.06
CA ARG A 32 -0.52 -0.51 6.10
C ARG A 32 -1.80 0.27 6.35
N LEU A 33 -2.79 0.11 5.49
CA LEU A 33 -4.09 0.76 5.62
C LEU A 33 -5.09 -0.27 6.13
N ALA A 34 -6.02 0.18 6.97
CA ALA A 34 -7.20 -0.62 7.28
C ALA A 34 -8.05 -0.76 6.01
N PRO A 35 -8.71 -1.93 5.80
CA PRO A 35 -9.79 -2.03 4.83
C PRO A 35 -10.89 -1.00 5.10
#